data_AF-A0A1I7JVB6-F1
#
_entry.id   AF-A0A1I7JVB6-F1
#
_cell.length_a   1.000
_cell.length_b   1.000
_cell.length_c   1.000
_cell.angle_alpha   90.00
_cell.angle_beta   90.00
_cell.angle_gamma   90.00
#
_symmetry.space_group_name_H-M   'P 1'
#
loop_
_entity.id
_entity.type
_entity.pdbx_description
1 polymer ?
#
loop_
_entity_poly.entity_id
_entity_poly.type
_entity_poly.pdbx_seq_one_letter_code
_entity_poly.pdbx_strand_id
1 'polypeptide(L)'
;MLKAYKYRIYPTSEQRLYLAKTFGCTRFIYNKMLADKIEYYKETGEMLKNTPAQYKKELAVLWIKVIKYVNHLNKDFLGDDIFEFV
;
A
#
# COMPACT_ATOMS: atom_id res chain seq x y z
N MET A 1 -9.66 -4.27 30.76
CA MET A 1 -10.11 -2.95 30.28
C MET A 1 -9.34 -2.64 28.99
N LEU A 2 -10.00 -2.57 27.84
CA LEU A 2 -9.35 -2.22 26.57
C LEU A 2 -9.13 -0.69 26.55
N LYS A 3 -7.89 -0.25 26.33
CA LYS A 3 -7.54 1.17 26.17
C LYS A 3 -7.17 1.43 24.72
N ALA A 4 -7.80 2.42 24.11
CA ALA A 4 -7.42 2.93 22.80
C ALA A 4 -6.57 4.20 22.98
N TYR A 5 -5.54 4.35 22.15
CA TYR A 5 -4.66 5.52 22.15
C TYR A 5 -4.73 6.21 20.79
N LYS A 6 -4.80 7.55 20.81
CA LYS A 6 -4.78 8.39 19.61
C LYS A 6 -3.52 9.25 19.66
N TYR A 7 -2.70 9.18 18.62
CA TYR A 7 -1.47 9.95 18.50
C TYR A 7 -1.53 10.84 17.26
N ARG A 8 -1.00 12.06 17.38
CA ARG A 8 -0.76 12.95 16.26
C ARG A 8 0.74 12.97 16.00
N ILE A 9 1.15 12.66 14.77
CA ILE A 9 2.56 12.65 14.38
C ILE A 9 2.84 13.72 13.35
N TYR A 10 3.99 14.38 13.47
CA TYR A 10 4.47 15.40 12.55
C TYR A 10 5.77 14.90 11.90
N PRO A 11 5.66 14.03 10.89
CA PRO A 11 6.82 13.42 10.25
C PRO A 11 7.67 14.45 9.52
N THR A 12 9.00 14.26 9.53
CA THR A 12 9.93 15.00 8.67
C THR A 12 9.69 14.66 7.19
N SER A 13 10.26 15.46 6.27
CA SER A 13 10.10 15.21 4.82
C SER A 13 10.56 13.80 4.41
N GLU A 14 11.66 13.31 5.00
CA GLU A 14 12.16 11.95 4.75
C GLU A 14 11.21 10.88 5.30
N GLN A 15 10.66 11.10 6.50
CA GLN A 15 9.68 10.19 7.10
C GLN A 15 8.38 10.15 6.28
N ARG A 16 7.90 11.29 5.76
CA ARG A 16 6.73 11.33 4.86
C ARG A 16 6.97 10.50 3.60
N LEU A 17 8.15 10.64 2.99
CA LEU A 17 8.53 9.84 1.83
C LEU A 17 8.58 8.35 2.16
N TYR A 18 9.17 7.98 3.30
CA TYR A 18 9.24 6.60 3.75
C TYR A 18 7.85 6.00 3.99
N LEU A 19 6.97 6.73 4.69
CA LEU A 19 5.59 6.32 4.94
C LEU A 19 4.80 6.17 3.64
N ALA A 20 4.89 7.15 2.73
CA ALA A 20 4.23 7.09 1.43
C ALA A 20 4.68 5.87 0.61
N LYS A 21 5.98 5.58 0.59
CA LYS A 21 6.51 4.36 -0.05
C LYS A 21 5.95 3.10 0.59
N THR A 22 5.95 3.04 1.92
CA THR A 22 5.51 1.87 2.69
C THR A 22 4.02 1.59 2.48
N PHE A 23 3.18 2.58 2.71
CA PHE A 23 1.73 2.46 2.53
C PHE A 23 1.34 2.24 1.06
N GLY A 24 2.03 2.91 0.12
CA GLY A 24 1.84 2.70 -1.31
C GLY A 24 2.11 1.25 -1.73
N CYS A 25 3.23 0.67 -1.28
CA CYS A 25 3.57 -0.72 -1.58
C CYS A 25 2.57 -1.71 -0.97
N THR A 26 2.18 -1.52 0.29
CA THR A 26 1.19 -2.37 0.96
C THR A 26 -0.17 -2.31 0.26
N ARG A 27 -0.67 -1.11 -0.04
CA ARG A 27 -1.96 -0.91 -0.70
C ARG A 27 -1.99 -1.55 -2.08
N PHE A 28 -0.90 -1.43 -2.84
CA PHE A 28 -0.80 -2.07 -4.15
C PHE A 28 -0.94 -3.59 -4.06
N ILE A 29 -0.17 -4.23 -3.17
CA ILE A 29 -0.21 -5.70 -3.04
C ILE A 29 -1.56 -6.18 -2.57
N TYR A 30 -2.16 -5.48 -1.61
CA TYR A 30 -3.51 -5.77 -1.17
C TYR A 30 -4.50 -5.73 -2.34
N ASN A 31 -4.47 -4.65 -3.14
CA ASN A 31 -5.36 -4.50 -4.29
C ASN A 31 -5.12 -5.59 -5.35
N LYS A 32 -3.86 -5.95 -5.62
CA LYS A 32 -3.53 -7.02 -6.57
C LYS A 32 -4.05 -8.37 -6.08
N MET A 33 -3.78 -8.71 -4.82
CA MET A 33 -4.27 -9.93 -4.21
C MET A 33 -5.80 -10.01 -4.19
N LEU A 34 -6.47 -8.88 -3.93
CA LEU A 34 -7.93 -8.78 -3.94
C LEU A 34 -8.49 -8.96 -5.35
N ALA A 35 -7.87 -8.34 -6.36
CA ALA A 35 -8.28 -8.49 -7.76
C ALA A 35 -8.19 -9.96 -8.19
N ASP A 36 -7.07 -10.64 -7.89
CA ASP A 36 -6.87 -12.05 -8.23
C ASP A 36 -7.89 -12.96 -7.51
N LYS A 37 -8.24 -12.64 -6.25
CA LYS A 37 -9.30 -13.35 -5.52
C LYS A 37 -10.67 -13.19 -6.20
N ILE A 38 -11.00 -11.98 -6.64
CA ILE A 38 -12.27 -11.68 -7.31
C ILE A 38 -12.34 -12.42 -8.64
N GLU A 39 -11.27 -12.41 -9.43
CA GLU A 39 -11.19 -13.11 -10.72
C GLU A 39 -11.34 -14.63 -10.53
N TYR A 40 -10.55 -15.21 -9.63
CA TYR A 40 -10.63 -16.64 -9.33
C TYR A 40 -12.01 -17.08 -8.82
N TYR A 41 -12.65 -16.27 -7.97
CA TYR A 41 -14.00 -16.56 -7.47
C TYR A 41 -15.04 -16.52 -8.58
N LYS A 42 -14.93 -15.60 -9.54
CA LYS A 42 -15.85 -15.53 -10.69
C LYS A 42 -15.75 -16.78 -11.57
N GLU A 43 -14.58 -17.37 -11.70
CA GLU A 43 -14.34 -18.54 -12.55
C GLU A 43 -14.70 -19.86 -11.85
N THR A 44 -14.37 -19.99 -10.57
CA THR A 44 -14.43 -21.27 -9.84
C THR A 44 -15.55 -21.34 -8.81
N GLY A 45 -16.07 -20.20 -8.36
CA GLY A 45 -16.95 -20.12 -7.18
C GLY A 45 -16.24 -20.33 -5.85
N GLU A 46 -14.91 -20.53 -5.85
CA GLU A 46 -14.10 -20.79 -4.67
C GLU A 46 -13.20 -19.61 -4.29
N MET A 47 -12.74 -19.60 -3.05
CA MET A 47 -11.87 -18.52 -2.55
C MET A 47 -10.40 -18.83 -2.78
N LEU A 48 -9.71 -17.96 -3.52
CA LEU A 48 -8.27 -18.09 -3.74
C LEU A 48 -7.48 -17.85 -2.45
N LYS A 49 -6.67 -18.84 -2.05
CA LYS A 49 -5.73 -18.75 -0.92
C LYS A 49 -4.35 -18.27 -1.38
N ASN A 50 -4.26 -17.00 -1.80
CA ASN A 50 -3.00 -16.38 -2.18
C ASN A 50 -2.27 -15.78 -0.96
N THR A 51 -0.94 -15.73 -1.05
CA THR A 51 -0.08 -15.12 -0.03
C THR A 51 0.79 -14.03 -0.65
N PRO A 52 1.13 -12.95 0.08
CA PRO A 52 1.95 -11.87 -0.47
C PRO A 52 3.30 -12.34 -1.04
N ALA A 53 3.85 -13.43 -0.48
CA ALA A 53 5.12 -14.01 -0.91
C ALA A 53 5.12 -14.46 -2.39
N GLN A 54 3.96 -14.85 -2.93
CA GLN A 54 3.82 -15.26 -4.34
C GLN A 54 4.14 -14.11 -5.31
N TYR A 55 3.91 -12.87 -4.88
CA TYR A 55 4.10 -11.67 -5.68
C TYR A 55 5.50 -11.07 -5.54
N LYS A 56 6.42 -11.72 -4.81
CA LYS A 56 7.75 -11.17 -4.49
C LYS A 56 8.59 -10.79 -5.72
N LYS A 57 8.48 -11.55 -6.81
CA LYS A 57 9.20 -11.27 -8.07
C LYS A 57 8.64 -10.03 -8.77
N GLU A 58 7.32 -9.93 -8.88
CA GLU A 58 6.66 -8.76 -9.46
C GLU A 58 6.89 -7.53 -8.59
N LEU A 59 6.83 -7.68 -7.27
CA LEU A 59 7.11 -6.65 -6.28
C LEU A 59 8.47 -6.01 -6.44
N ALA A 60 9.52 -6.77 -6.76
CA ALA A 60 10.86 -6.22 -6.97
C ALA A 60 10.90 -5.26 -8.17
N VAL A 61 10.20 -5.60 -9.26
CA VAL A 61 10.09 -4.74 -10.45
C VAL A 61 9.15 -3.55 -10.18
N LEU A 62 8.09 -3.78 -9.42
CA LEU A 62 7.08 -2.79 -9.07
C LEU A 62 7.60 -1.78 -8.05
N TRP A 63 8.51 -2.15 -7.14
CA TRP A 63 9.17 -1.23 -6.21
C TRP A 63 9.85 -0.08 -6.95
N ILE A 64 10.50 -0.40 -8.08
CA ILE A 64 11.11 0.60 -8.96
C ILE A 64 10.03 1.51 -9.58
N LYS A 65 8.88 0.96 -9.98
CA LYS A 65 7.76 1.75 -10.54
C LYS A 65 7.08 2.64 -9.48
N VAL A 66 6.84 2.13 -8.28
CA VAL A 66 6.26 2.88 -7.15
C VAL A 66 7.20 4.00 -6.72
N ILE A 67 8.51 3.75 -6.62
CA ILE A 67 9.49 4.80 -6.36
C ILE A 67 9.43 5.89 -7.43
N LYS A 68 9.38 5.51 -8.71
CA LYS A 68 9.27 6.49 -9.82
C LYS A 68 7.98 7.30 -9.73
N TYR A 69 6.85 6.65 -9.45
CA TYR A 69 5.54 7.30 -9.34
C TYR A 69 5.45 8.23 -8.11
N VAL A 70 5.89 7.77 -6.93
CA VAL A 70 5.93 8.59 -5.70
C VAL A 70 6.89 9.76 -5.85
N ASN A 71 8.06 9.57 -6.47
CA ASN A 71 8.98 10.67 -6.75
C ASN A 71 8.39 11.69 -7.73
N HIS A 72 7.56 11.26 -8.69
CA HIS A 72 6.86 12.14 -9.63
C HIS A 72 5.68 12.89 -8.96
N LEU A 73 4.97 12.26 -8.03
CA LEU A 73 3.83 12.86 -7.31
C LEU A 73 4.21 13.81 -6.17
N ASN A 74 5.47 13.79 -5.72
CA ASN A 74 5.96 14.62 -4.60
C ASN A 74 5.99 16.14 -4.85
N LYS A 75 5.48 16.63 -5.98
CA LYS A 75 5.20 18.06 -6.14
C LYS A 75 3.82 18.47 -5.62
N ASP A 76 2.82 17.58 -5.64
CA ASP A 76 1.41 18.01 -5.46
C ASP A 76 0.64 17.24 -4.37
N PHE A 77 1.15 16.12 -3.86
CA PHE A 77 0.40 15.21 -2.98
C PHE A 77 0.67 15.35 -1.46
N LEU A 78 1.45 16.36 -1.06
CA LEU A 78 1.77 16.63 0.35
C LEU A 78 0.86 17.72 0.94
N GLY A 79 -0.44 17.61 0.67
CA GLY A 79 -1.46 18.24 1.52
C GLY A 79 -1.63 17.40 2.79
N ASP A 80 -2.01 18.04 3.89
CA ASP A 80 -2.05 17.54 5.28
C ASP A 80 -2.89 16.26 5.55
N ASP A 81 -3.42 15.61 4.52
CA ASP A 81 -4.47 14.58 4.60
C ASP A 81 -3.96 13.13 4.57
N ILE A 82 -2.65 12.88 4.52
CA ILE A 82 -2.09 11.51 4.57
C ILE A 82 -2.45 10.78 5.89
N PHE A 83 -2.92 11.51 6.91
CA PHE A 83 -3.28 10.95 8.21
C PHE A 83 -4.78 10.69 8.44
N GLU A 84 -5.66 10.98 7.48
CA GLU A 84 -7.10 10.67 7.66
C GLU A 84 -7.49 9.23 7.28
N PHE A 85 -6.60 8.47 6.65
CA PHE A 85 -6.91 7.13 6.13
C PHE A 85 -6.01 6.00 6.66
N VAL A 86 -5.41 6.17 7.84
CA VAL A 86 -4.93 5.04 8.65
C VAL A 86 -5.97 4.71 9.71
#